data_AF-A0AAP3X8C6-F1
#
_entry.id   AF-A0AAP3X8C6-F1
#
_cell.length_a   1.000
_cell.length_b   1.000
_cell.length_c   1.000
_cell.angle_alpha   90.00
_cell.angle_beta   90.00
_cell.angle_gamma   90.00
#
_symmetry.space_group_name_H-M   'P 1'
#
loop_
_entity.id
_entity.type
_entity.pdbx_description
1 polymer ?
#
loop_
_entity_poly.entity_id
_entity_poly.type
_entity_poly.pdbx_seq_one_letter_code
_entity_poly.pdbx_strand_id
1 'polypeptide(L)' 'MFRFLKSIGQEMKEVDWPNFRQLRHDSATVVSTSLFFVAFLALVDWLIQLFLKLFI' A
#
# COMPACT_ATOMS: atom_id res chain seq x y z
N MET A 1 -3.19 29.33 -21.77
CA MET A 1 -2.52 28.17 -21.12
C MET A 1 -1.83 28.55 -19.82
N PHE A 2 -0.90 29.53 -19.79
CA PHE A 2 -0.23 29.95 -18.55
C PHE A 2 -1.17 30.39 -17.41
N ARG A 3 -2.30 31.04 -17.73
CA ARG A 3 -3.34 31.40 -16.75
C ARG A 3 -4.07 30.18 -16.16
N PHE A 4 -4.15 29.09 -16.91
CA PHE A 4 -4.83 27.86 -16.52
C PHE A 4 -3.97 27.02 -15.57
N LEU A 5 -2.65 26.92 -15.84
CA LEU A 5 -1.71 26.31 -14.90
C LEU A 5 -1.63 27.09 -13.58
N LYS A 6 -1.76 28.43 -13.65
CA LYS A 6 -1.81 29.28 -12.46
C LYS A 6 -3.07 29.05 -11.62
N SER A 7 -4.24 28.85 -12.24
CA SER A 7 -5.47 28.55 -11.50
C SER A 7 -5.40 27.17 -10.84
N ILE A 8 -4.86 26.15 -11.54
CA ILE A 8 -4.64 24.81 -10.96
C ILE A 8 -3.72 24.88 -9.74
N GLY A 9 -2.62 25.65 -9.81
CA GLY A 9 -1.72 25.83 -8.67
C GLY A 9 -2.35 26.56 -7.48
N GLN A 10 -3.38 27.39 -7.71
CA GLN A 10 -4.17 28.03 -6.65
C GLN A 10 -5.17 27.05 -6.02
N GLU A 11 -5.89 26.27 -6.83
CA GLU A 11 -6.80 25.23 -6.34
C GLU A 11 -6.06 24.14 -5.55
N MET A 12 -4.90 23.70 -6.06
CA MET A 12 -4.04 22.75 -5.37
C MET A 12 -3.51 23.27 -4.03
N LYS A 13 -3.53 24.59 -3.77
CA LYS A 13 -3.18 25.17 -2.47
C LYS A 13 -4.34 25.21 -1.49
N GLU A 14 -5.58 25.25 -1.98
CA GLU A 14 -6.81 25.15 -1.17
C GLU A 14 -7.16 23.71 -0.81
N VAL A 15 -6.61 22.73 -1.54
CA VAL A 15 -6.73 21.32 -1.17
C VAL A 15 -5.95 21.06 0.13
N ASP A 16 -6.62 20.51 1.12
CA ASP A 16 -6.01 20.01 2.35
C ASP A 16 -5.10 18.81 2.05
N TRP A 17 -3.81 19.09 1.88
CA TRP A 17 -2.82 18.04 1.71
C TRP A 17 -2.68 17.22 2.99
N PRO A 18 -2.58 15.89 2.87
CA PRO A 18 -2.42 15.03 4.03
C PRO A 18 -1.17 15.43 4.82
N ASN A 19 -1.37 15.62 6.12
CA ASN A 19 -0.29 16.00 7.02
C ASN A 19 0.76 14.87 7.09
N PHE A 20 2.04 15.21 7.26
CA PHE A 20 3.16 14.24 7.30
C PHE A 20 2.97 13.08 8.29
N ARG A 21 2.18 13.28 9.36
CA ARG A 21 1.82 12.20 10.31
C ARG A 21 0.85 11.18 9.73
N GLN A 22 -0.14 11.60 8.95
CA GLN A 22 -1.11 10.71 8.31
C GLN A 22 -0.41 9.86 7.24
N LEU A 23 0.43 10.48 6.40
CA LEU A 23 1.22 9.78 5.39
C LEU A 23 2.08 8.64 5.98
N ARG A 24 2.67 8.83 7.16
CA ARG A 24 3.43 7.76 7.83
C ARG A 24 2.53 6.65 8.38
N HIS A 25 1.37 7.00 8.93
CA HIS A 25 0.44 6.00 9.48
C HIS A 25 -0.18 5.15 8.37
N ASP A 26 -0.60 5.78 7.27
CA ASP A 26 -1.20 5.08 6.13
C ASP A 26 -0.15 4.20 5.44
N SER A 27 1.07 4.71 5.24
CA SER A 27 2.16 3.91 4.68
C SER A 27 2.55 2.74 5.59
N ALA A 28 2.60 2.95 6.91
CA ALA A 28 2.87 1.89 7.86
C ALA A 28 1.77 0.81 7.85
N THR A 29 0.51 1.22 7.72
CA THR A 29 -0.62 0.30 7.60
C THR A 29 -0.48 -0.55 6.34
N VAL A 30 -0.24 0.06 5.18
CA VAL A 30 -0.06 -0.67 3.92
C VAL A 30 1.13 -1.64 3.97
N VAL A 31 2.26 -1.22 4.55
CA VAL A 31 3.44 -2.08 4.71
C VAL A 31 3.12 -3.25 5.64
N SER A 32 2.41 -3.01 6.74
CA SER A 32 2.04 -4.07 7.69
C SER A 32 1.10 -5.11 7.06
N THR A 33 0.10 -4.67 6.29
CA THR A 33 -0.82 -5.57 5.59
C THR A 33 -0.10 -6.33 4.49
N SER A 34 0.80 -5.68 3.75
CA SER A 34 1.58 -6.33 2.71
C SER A 34 2.49 -7.42 3.28
N LEU A 35 3.17 -7.13 4.40
CA LEU A 35 4.04 -8.10 5.07
C LEU A 35 3.24 -9.30 5.61
N PHE A 36 2.06 -9.06 6.17
CA PHE A 36 1.17 -10.12 6.62
C PHE A 36 0.77 -11.06 5.48
N PHE A 37 0.37 -10.50 4.33
CA PHE A 37 0.01 -11.31 3.16
C PHE A 37 1.19 -12.12 2.63
N VAL A 38 2.39 -11.55 2.57
CA VAL A 38 3.60 -12.27 2.15
C VAL A 38 3.85 -13.47 3.08
N ALA A 39 3.78 -13.26 4.39
CA ALA A 39 3.98 -14.33 5.36
C ALA A 39 2.90 -15.42 5.26
N PHE A 40 1.63 -15.01 5.10
CA PHE A 40 0.51 -15.94 4.96
C PHE A 40 0.62 -16.80 3.70
N LEU A 41 0.89 -16.18 2.54
CA LEU A 41 1.02 -16.91 1.27
C LEU A 41 2.20 -17.88 1.32
N ALA A 42 3.36 -17.44 1.81
CA ALA A 42 4.54 -18.30 1.95
C ALA A 42 4.26 -19.53 2.84
N LEU A 43 3.49 -19.35 3.92
CA LEU A 43 3.09 -20.44 4.81
C LEU A 43 2.13 -21.41 4.13
N VAL A 44 1.12 -20.89 3.41
CA VAL A 44 0.16 -21.70 2.66
C VAL A 44 0.86 -22.48 1.55
N ASP A 45 1.77 -21.86 0.79
CA ASP A 45 2.57 -22.53 -0.23
C ASP A 45 3.36 -23.70 0.37
N TRP A 46 3.95 -23.50 1.55
CA TRP A 46 4.71 -24.56 2.22
C TRP A 46 3.81 -25.70 2.71
N LEU A 47 2.64 -25.39 3.27
CA LEU A 47 1.65 -26.40 3.67
C LEU A 47 1.14 -27.21 2.49
N ILE A 48 0.85 -26.57 1.36
CA ILE A 48 0.42 -27.25 0.13
C ILE A 48 1.53 -28.15 -0.38
N GLN A 49 2.79 -27.68 -0.42
CA GLN A 49 3.93 -28.52 -0.83
C GLN A 49 4.13 -29.74 0.09
N LEU A 50 3.97 -29.56 1.40
CA LEU A 50 4.05 -30.67 2.36
C LEU A 50 2.93 -31.68 2.14
N PHE A 51 1.70 -31.18 1.92
CA PHE A 51 0.54 -32.01 1.65
C PHE A 51 0.71 -32.79 0.33
N LEU A 52 1.16 -32.14 -0.74
CA LEU A 52 1.40 -32.80 -2.02
C LEU A 52 2.47 -33.90 -1.90
N LYS A 53 3.54 -33.68 -1.12
CA LYS A 53 4.56 -34.70 -0.82
C LYS A 53 4.08 -35.88 0.02
N LEU A 54 2.94 -35.76 0.69
CA LEU A 54 2.34 -36.87 1.45
C LEU A 54 1.48 -37.78 0.57
N PHE A 55 0.94 -37.26 -0.54
CA PHE A 55 0.07 -38.00 -1.46
C PHE A 55 0.79 -38.50 -2.73
N ILE A 56 1.94 -37.90 -3.06
CA ILE A 56 2.82 -38.31 -4.17
C ILE A 56 4.07 -38.99 -3.62
#